data_AF-K0T4Z0-F1
#
_entry.id   AF-K0T4Z0-F1
#
_cell.length_a   1.000
_cell.length_b   1.000
_cell.length_c   1.000
_cell.angle_alpha   90.00
_cell.angle_beta   90.00
_cell.angle_gamma   90.00
#
_symmetry.space_group_name_H-M   'P 1'
#
loop_
_entity.id
_entity.type
_entity.pdbx_description
1 polymer ?
#
loop_
_entity_poly.entity_id
_entity_poly.type
_entity_poly.pdbx_seq_one_letter_code
_entity_poly.pdbx_strand_id
1 'polypeptide(L)'
;MCVGAGAVSCELAEVETSTMMETPQEFDPFSLFVEETHAKRALLPPPDWMFGFISNYTYLPITVQLDDSSPPLFASSWVVPPLLGFAYIVLGYILPQTVDFVLPKPEKNGIGSTGDSARVDSSSLAVLAALAVSSTALIIKLSEFLTTHDAIDIAGQSITLDGQTSLGIMALADVVQWLALDRSLVSLIVAAITAVGGPLSELPFVANNLWHYLPQSSDYLPLSGVTQGELIEHFAKMILGEDFRSIALSSITGPCYFAVTLDAIALGRYFYSQERCDGESNV
;
A
#
# COMPACT_ATOMS: atom_id res chain seq x y z
N MET A 1 68.92 59.19 34.05
CA MET A 1 68.48 60.46 34.67
C MET A 1 67.04 60.74 34.21
N CYS A 2 66.27 61.49 35.00
CA CYS A 2 64.87 61.89 34.77
C CYS A 2 64.73 62.77 33.50
N VAL A 3 63.59 63.19 32.92
CA VAL A 3 62.13 63.32 33.24
C VAL A 3 61.38 63.11 31.89
N GLY A 4 60.08 62.80 31.71
CA GLY A 4 58.91 62.58 32.58
C GLY A 4 57.68 63.41 32.10
N ALA A 5 56.45 62.92 32.35
CA ALA A 5 55.14 63.42 31.85
C ALA A 5 54.90 63.27 30.32
N GLY A 6 53.68 63.05 29.81
CA GLY A 6 52.39 62.80 30.49
C GLY A 6 51.23 63.57 29.86
N ALA A 7 50.37 62.91 29.10
CA ALA A 7 49.07 63.44 28.65
C ALA A 7 48.09 62.28 28.41
N VAL A 8 46.85 62.44 28.89
CA VAL A 8 45.74 61.49 28.75
C VAL A 8 44.69 62.14 27.84
N SER A 9 44.17 61.40 26.87
CA SER A 9 42.90 61.73 26.21
C SER A 9 42.08 60.45 26.03
N CYS A 10 40.88 60.44 26.61
CA CYS A 10 39.83 59.50 26.26
C CYS A 10 39.19 59.95 24.96
N GLU A 11 38.90 59.02 24.04
CA GLU A 11 37.79 59.21 23.11
C GLU A 11 37.11 57.87 22.80
N LEU A 12 35.87 57.95 22.32
CA LEU A 12 34.83 56.95 22.56
C LEU A 12 35.03 55.64 21.80
N ALA A 13 34.61 54.54 22.43
CA ALA A 13 34.18 53.34 21.72
C ALA A 13 32.69 53.47 21.38
N GLU A 14 32.35 53.49 20.09
CA GLU A 14 30.96 53.32 19.64
C GLU A 14 30.53 51.87 19.86
N VAL A 15 29.46 51.68 20.63
CA VAL A 15 28.77 50.41 20.78
C VAL A 15 27.53 50.47 19.90
N GLU A 16 27.58 49.86 18.73
CA GLU A 16 26.40 49.65 17.89
C GLU A 16 25.46 48.63 18.56
N THR A 17 24.52 49.11 19.36
CA THR A 17 23.36 48.32 19.77
C THR A 17 22.43 48.10 18.58
N SER A 18 22.70 47.05 17.81
CA SER A 18 21.76 46.52 16.81
C SER A 18 20.60 45.82 17.53
N THR A 19 19.52 46.57 17.75
CA THR A 19 18.29 46.06 18.35
C THR A 19 17.57 45.16 17.34
N MET A 20 17.85 43.86 17.36
CA MET A 20 17.03 42.89 16.62
C MET A 20 15.62 42.88 17.19
N MET A 21 14.68 43.37 16.39
CA MET A 21 13.25 43.29 16.67
C MET A 21 12.77 41.89 16.28
N GLU A 22 12.84 40.95 17.20
CA GLU A 22 12.24 39.62 17.01
C GLU A 22 10.74 39.78 16.74
N THR A 23 10.32 39.41 15.52
CA THR A 23 8.91 39.23 15.19
C THR A 23 8.35 38.12 16.07
N PRO A 24 7.18 38.29 16.70
CA PRO A 24 6.60 37.26 17.57
C PRO A 24 6.41 35.97 16.77
N GLN A 25 7.12 34.92 17.20
CA GLN A 25 7.05 33.61 16.58
C GLN A 25 5.63 33.07 16.73
N GLU A 26 4.95 32.85 15.60
CA GLU A 26 3.58 32.37 15.58
C GLU A 26 3.55 30.96 16.19
N PHE A 27 2.89 30.83 17.35
CA PHE A 27 2.81 29.58 18.09
C PHE A 27 1.88 28.62 17.34
N ASP A 28 2.43 27.75 16.52
CA ASP A 28 1.69 26.66 15.89
C ASP A 28 1.50 25.50 16.90
N PRO A 29 0.27 25.28 17.42
CA PRO A 29 0.02 24.21 18.38
C PRO A 29 0.18 22.80 17.78
N PHE A 30 0.21 22.66 16.44
CA PHE A 30 0.43 21.35 15.80
C PHE A 30 1.89 20.91 15.89
N SER A 31 2.85 21.84 15.83
CA SER A 31 4.28 21.53 15.96
C SER A 31 4.60 20.80 17.27
N LEU A 32 4.04 21.28 18.39
CA LEU A 32 4.19 20.70 19.73
C LEU A 32 3.54 19.31 19.85
N PHE A 33 2.42 19.08 19.15
CA PHE A 33 1.73 17.79 19.14
C PHE A 33 2.49 16.73 18.32
N VAL A 34 3.18 17.14 17.25
CA VAL A 34 4.08 16.29 16.47
C VAL A 34 5.32 15.94 17.29
N GLU A 35 5.98 16.91 17.92
CA GLU A 35 7.22 16.65 18.67
C GLU A 35 6.98 15.75 19.90
N GLU A 36 5.87 15.93 20.64
CA GLU A 36 5.55 15.08 21.79
C GLU A 36 5.15 13.64 21.39
N THR A 37 4.59 13.43 20.19
CA THR A 37 4.28 12.08 19.68
C THR A 37 5.51 11.35 19.15
N HIS A 38 6.52 12.07 18.62
CA HIS A 38 7.83 11.48 18.30
C HIS A 38 8.61 11.09 19.55
N ALA A 39 8.66 11.94 20.58
CA ALA A 39 9.46 11.69 21.79
C ALA A 39 9.01 10.45 22.60
N LYS A 40 7.72 10.10 22.58
CA LYS A 40 7.18 8.96 23.36
C LYS A 40 7.24 7.59 22.66
N ARG A 41 7.59 7.52 21.37
CA ARG A 41 7.69 6.25 20.62
C ARG A 41 9.06 5.55 20.70
N ALA A 42 10.08 6.19 21.28
CA ALA A 42 11.47 5.72 21.19
C ALA A 42 11.88 4.58 22.14
N LEU A 43 10.96 3.94 22.89
CA LEU A 43 11.33 3.14 24.07
C LEU A 43 10.97 1.66 24.10
N LEU A 44 10.19 1.13 23.14
CA LEU A 44 10.02 -0.32 22.98
C LEU A 44 9.89 -0.67 21.48
N PRO A 45 10.66 -1.63 20.94
CA PRO A 45 10.27 -2.27 19.69
C PRO A 45 8.95 -3.03 19.92
N PRO A 46 7.96 -2.93 19.01
CA PRO A 46 6.79 -3.79 19.09
C PRO A 46 7.24 -5.26 18.93
N PRO A 47 6.63 -6.23 19.64
CA PRO A 47 7.02 -7.62 19.51
C PRO A 47 6.81 -8.14 18.08
N ASP A 48 7.85 -8.73 17.50
CA ASP A 48 8.00 -9.02 16.06
C ASP A 48 7.05 -10.10 15.48
N TRP A 49 5.93 -10.41 16.14
CA TRP A 49 5.05 -11.54 15.80
C TRP A 49 3.59 -11.35 16.22
N MET A 50 2.86 -10.36 15.70
CA MET A 50 1.39 -10.47 15.54
C MET A 50 0.73 -9.27 14.84
N PHE A 51 -0.09 -9.55 13.81
CA PHE A 51 -1.17 -8.69 13.29
C PHE A 51 -0.82 -7.25 12.88
N GLY A 52 0.46 -6.93 12.73
CA GLY A 52 0.90 -5.81 11.92
C GLY A 52 0.66 -6.13 10.44
N PHE A 53 -0.02 -5.23 9.73
CA PHE A 53 0.17 -5.15 8.28
C PHE A 53 1.68 -5.01 7.99
N ILE A 54 2.10 -5.39 6.79
CA ILE A 54 3.48 -5.21 6.28
C ILE A 54 3.94 -3.72 6.37
N SER A 55 3.01 -2.79 6.62
CA SER A 55 3.23 -1.37 6.83
C SER A 55 2.84 -0.88 8.24
N ASN A 56 3.68 -0.03 8.83
CA ASN A 56 3.36 0.78 10.02
C ASN A 56 2.66 2.09 9.60
N TYR A 57 1.49 2.38 10.16
CA TYR A 57 0.72 3.60 9.85
C TYR A 57 1.11 4.77 10.76
N THR A 58 1.56 5.88 10.16
CA THR A 58 1.96 7.09 10.90
C THR A 58 0.78 8.02 11.16
N TYR A 59 -0.09 8.21 10.16
CA TYR A 59 -1.18 9.19 10.20
C TYR A 59 -2.55 8.54 10.46
N LEU A 60 -3.30 9.14 11.40
CA LEU A 60 -4.63 8.70 11.85
C LEU A 60 -4.74 7.18 12.09
N PRO A 61 -3.83 6.57 12.88
CA PRO A 61 -3.88 5.14 13.14
C PRO A 61 -5.13 4.77 13.93
N ILE A 62 -5.83 3.74 13.48
CA ILE A 62 -6.89 3.06 14.21
C ILE A 62 -6.29 1.78 14.76
N THR A 63 -6.12 1.72 16.08
CA THR A 63 -5.72 0.50 16.78
C THR A 63 -6.79 0.05 17.75
N VAL A 64 -7.27 -1.18 17.61
CA VAL A 64 -8.16 -1.83 18.60
C VAL A 64 -7.34 -2.87 19.35
N GLN A 65 -7.18 -2.70 20.66
CA GLN A 65 -6.51 -3.64 21.56
C GLN A 65 -7.54 -4.30 22.48
N LEU A 66 -7.28 -5.54 22.92
CA LEU A 66 -8.12 -6.22 23.92
C LEU A 66 -7.69 -5.84 25.34
N ASP A 67 -6.38 -5.93 25.58
CA ASP A 67 -5.69 -5.57 26.83
C ASP A 67 -4.40 -4.79 26.50
N ASP A 68 -3.94 -3.93 27.40
CA ASP A 68 -2.72 -3.09 27.22
C ASP A 68 -1.41 -3.89 27.02
N SER A 69 -1.42 -5.19 27.32
CA SER A 69 -0.30 -6.13 27.12
C SER A 69 -0.45 -7.02 25.88
N SER A 70 -1.57 -6.91 25.16
CA SER A 70 -1.85 -7.65 23.93
C SER A 70 -1.51 -6.80 22.69
N PRO A 71 -1.03 -7.41 21.59
CA PRO A 71 -0.94 -6.70 20.33
C PRO A 71 -2.33 -6.29 19.83
N PRO A 72 -2.44 -5.21 19.04
CA PRO A 72 -3.72 -4.77 18.50
C PRO A 72 -4.36 -5.84 17.62
N LEU A 73 -5.64 -6.16 17.89
CA LEU A 73 -6.50 -6.98 17.02
C LEU A 73 -6.67 -6.38 15.63
N PHE A 74 -6.64 -5.05 15.54
CA PHE A 74 -6.83 -4.30 14.32
C PHE A 74 -5.85 -3.13 14.32
N ALA A 75 -5.10 -2.99 13.23
CA ALA A 75 -4.22 -1.86 12.96
C ALA A 75 -4.45 -1.39 11.52
N SER A 76 -4.93 -0.16 11.35
CA SER A 76 -5.13 0.47 10.03
C SER A 76 -5.02 1.99 10.15
N SER A 77 -5.31 2.72 9.07
CA SER A 77 -5.49 4.18 9.07
C SER A 77 -6.90 4.51 8.60
N TRP A 78 -7.49 5.61 9.08
CA TRP A 78 -8.80 6.09 8.60
C TRP A 78 -8.88 6.31 7.08
N VAL A 79 -7.74 6.48 6.40
CA VAL A 79 -7.66 6.69 4.94
C VAL A 79 -7.80 5.37 4.16
N VAL A 80 -7.37 4.24 4.73
CA VAL A 80 -7.21 2.98 3.98
C VAL A 80 -8.55 2.30 3.66
N PRO A 81 -9.50 2.11 4.60
CA PRO A 81 -10.78 1.47 4.27
C PRO A 81 -11.62 2.23 3.22
N PRO A 82 -11.76 3.57 3.25
CA PRO A 82 -12.42 4.31 2.18
C PRO A 82 -11.73 4.18 0.81
N LEU A 83 -10.39 4.22 0.79
CA LEU A 83 -9.60 4.05 -0.42
C LEU A 83 -9.79 2.67 -1.04
N LEU A 84 -9.74 1.62 -0.21
CA LEU A 84 -10.04 0.24 -0.62
C LEU A 84 -11.49 0.11 -1.13
N GLY A 85 -12.47 0.68 -0.43
CA GLY A 85 -13.87 0.67 -0.87
C GLY A 85 -14.06 1.27 -2.27
N PHE A 86 -13.39 2.39 -2.56
CA PHE A 86 -13.37 2.95 -3.91
C PHE A 86 -12.63 2.05 -4.91
N ALA A 87 -11.46 1.52 -4.54
CA ALA A 87 -10.69 0.61 -5.39
C ALA A 87 -11.48 -0.64 -5.79
N TYR A 88 -12.26 -1.24 -4.88
CA TYR A 88 -13.12 -2.38 -5.18
C TYR A 88 -14.20 -2.07 -6.23
N ILE A 89 -14.75 -0.86 -6.24
CA ILE A 89 -15.69 -0.41 -7.29
C ILE A 89 -14.97 -0.30 -8.64
N VAL A 90 -13.77 0.31 -8.66
CA VAL A 90 -12.99 0.47 -9.90
C VAL A 90 -12.54 -0.88 -10.46
N LEU A 91 -12.00 -1.76 -9.61
CA LEU A 91 -11.47 -3.08 -9.97
C LEU A 91 -12.57 -4.09 -10.30
N GLY A 92 -13.67 -4.08 -9.56
CA GLY A 92 -14.76 -5.03 -9.73
C GLY A 92 -15.71 -4.71 -10.88
N TYR A 93 -15.85 -3.42 -11.23
CA TYR A 93 -16.84 -2.96 -12.20
C TYR A 93 -16.22 -2.22 -13.40
N ILE A 94 -15.44 -1.15 -13.15
CA ILE A 94 -15.02 -0.21 -14.22
C ILE A 94 -13.92 -0.80 -15.12
N LEU A 95 -12.85 -1.34 -14.53
CA LEU A 95 -11.71 -1.86 -15.28
C LEU A 95 -12.07 -3.10 -16.14
N PRO A 96 -12.82 -4.11 -15.64
CA PRO A 96 -13.22 -5.26 -16.44
C PRO A 96 -14.07 -4.89 -17.65
N GLN A 97 -15.01 -3.93 -17.49
CA GLN A 97 -15.82 -3.42 -18.60
C GLN A 97 -14.97 -2.66 -19.63
N THR A 98 -14.00 -1.88 -19.16
CA THR A 98 -13.08 -1.13 -20.03
C THR A 98 -12.20 -2.09 -20.87
N VAL A 99 -11.69 -3.17 -20.26
CA VAL A 99 -10.88 -4.18 -20.96
C VAL A 99 -11.72 -5.04 -21.91
N ASP A 100 -12.93 -5.46 -21.53
CA ASP A 100 -13.86 -6.19 -22.43
C ASP A 100 -14.34 -5.33 -23.62
N PHE A 101 -14.36 -4.00 -23.48
CA PHE A 101 -14.65 -3.09 -24.58
C PHE A 101 -13.49 -2.97 -25.59
N VAL A 102 -12.24 -3.02 -25.11
CA VAL A 102 -11.04 -2.88 -25.95
C VAL A 102 -10.62 -4.20 -26.60
N LEU A 103 -10.84 -5.34 -25.94
CA LEU A 103 -10.47 -6.64 -26.49
C LEU A 103 -11.41 -7.07 -27.63
N PRO A 104 -10.88 -7.55 -28.77
CA PRO A 104 -11.72 -8.05 -29.85
C PRO A 104 -12.46 -9.30 -29.39
N LYS A 105 -13.80 -9.21 -29.35
CA LYS A 105 -14.64 -10.35 -28.97
C LYS A 105 -14.46 -11.46 -30.01
N PRO A 106 -14.05 -12.68 -29.60
CA PRO A 106 -13.85 -13.76 -30.54
C PRO A 106 -15.18 -14.05 -31.24
N GLU A 107 -15.16 -14.13 -32.58
CA GLU A 107 -16.29 -14.70 -33.32
C GLU A 107 -16.63 -16.08 -32.73
N LYS A 108 -17.92 -16.42 -32.65
CA LYS A 108 -18.43 -17.64 -32.02
C LYS A 108 -18.06 -18.92 -32.79
N ASN A 109 -16.77 -19.25 -32.84
CA ASN A 109 -16.20 -20.35 -33.59
C ASN A 109 -15.23 -21.18 -32.72
N GLY A 110 -15.80 -21.96 -31.79
CA GLY A 110 -15.17 -23.16 -31.21
C GLY A 110 -13.96 -22.95 -30.28
N ILE A 111 -14.07 -23.48 -29.05
CA ILE A 111 -13.04 -23.48 -27.98
C ILE A 111 -12.90 -22.10 -27.30
N GLY A 112 -13.51 -21.96 -26.12
CA GLY A 112 -13.37 -20.77 -25.26
C GLY A 112 -14.59 -19.85 -25.16
N SER A 113 -15.76 -20.25 -25.65
CA SER A 113 -17.00 -19.47 -25.51
C SER A 113 -17.48 -19.41 -24.05
N THR A 114 -17.04 -18.39 -23.30
CA THR A 114 -17.67 -17.86 -22.08
C THR A 114 -19.03 -17.21 -22.38
N GLY A 115 -19.88 -17.93 -23.12
CA GLY A 115 -21.13 -17.46 -23.73
C GLY A 115 -22.40 -18.06 -23.14
N ASP A 116 -22.29 -18.81 -22.03
CA ASP A 116 -23.42 -19.36 -21.28
C ASP A 116 -23.80 -18.48 -20.07
N SER A 117 -23.74 -17.16 -20.23
CA SER A 117 -24.24 -16.16 -19.26
C SER A 117 -25.77 -16.14 -19.12
N ALA A 118 -26.46 -17.26 -19.42
CA ALA A 118 -27.91 -17.36 -19.46
C ALA A 118 -28.54 -17.94 -18.17
N ARG A 119 -27.74 -18.52 -17.27
CA ARG A 119 -28.12 -18.96 -15.90
C ARG A 119 -26.89 -19.51 -15.14
N VAL A 120 -25.96 -18.63 -14.76
CA VAL A 120 -25.15 -18.95 -13.58
C VAL A 120 -26.05 -18.70 -12.39
N ASP A 121 -26.38 -19.74 -11.64
CA ASP A 121 -27.26 -19.64 -10.47
C ASP A 121 -26.70 -18.59 -9.48
N SER A 122 -27.56 -17.73 -8.93
CA SER A 122 -27.14 -16.68 -8.01
C SER A 122 -26.51 -17.27 -6.74
N SER A 123 -26.94 -18.48 -6.34
CA SER A 123 -26.29 -19.25 -5.27
C SER A 123 -24.84 -19.62 -5.61
N SER A 124 -24.56 -19.96 -6.88
CA SER A 124 -23.20 -20.29 -7.34
C SER A 124 -22.31 -19.05 -7.39
N LEU A 125 -22.86 -17.87 -7.73
CA LEU A 125 -22.11 -16.61 -7.68
C LEU A 125 -21.78 -16.21 -6.24
N ALA A 126 -22.71 -16.40 -5.30
CA ALA A 126 -22.47 -16.15 -3.88
C ALA A 126 -21.33 -17.03 -3.33
N VAL A 127 -21.32 -18.32 -3.68
CA VAL A 127 -20.25 -19.26 -3.28
C VAL A 127 -18.91 -18.87 -3.92
N LEU A 128 -18.88 -18.49 -5.20
CA LEU A 128 -17.65 -18.04 -5.88
C LEU A 128 -17.10 -16.75 -5.25
N ALA A 129 -17.97 -15.78 -4.92
CA ALA A 129 -17.57 -14.56 -4.22
C ALA A 129 -17.01 -14.84 -2.81
N ALA A 130 -17.67 -15.71 -2.04
CA ALA A 130 -17.17 -16.13 -0.73
C ALA A 130 -15.82 -16.87 -0.82
N LEU A 131 -15.63 -17.71 -1.83
CA LEU A 131 -14.34 -18.36 -2.11
C LEU A 131 -13.27 -17.34 -2.55
N ALA A 132 -13.64 -16.30 -3.30
CA ALA A 132 -12.72 -15.26 -3.73
C ALA A 132 -12.21 -14.40 -2.56
N VAL A 133 -13.12 -13.93 -1.69
CA VAL A 133 -12.77 -13.16 -0.49
C VAL A 133 -11.92 -14.00 0.48
N SER A 134 -12.32 -15.26 0.74
CA SER A 134 -11.58 -16.13 1.66
C SER A 134 -10.20 -16.55 1.14
N SER A 135 -10.05 -16.84 -0.16
CA SER A 135 -8.74 -17.10 -0.76
C SER A 135 -7.86 -15.85 -0.76
N THR A 136 -8.40 -14.66 -1.01
CA THR A 136 -7.64 -13.40 -0.93
C THR A 136 -7.17 -13.10 0.50
N ALA A 137 -8.03 -13.31 1.51
CA ALA A 137 -7.64 -13.18 2.91
C ALA A 137 -6.53 -14.16 3.31
N LEU A 138 -6.55 -15.39 2.77
CA LEU A 138 -5.48 -16.36 2.96
C LEU A 138 -4.18 -15.95 2.25
N ILE A 139 -4.25 -15.40 1.04
CA ILE A 139 -3.08 -14.90 0.29
C ILE A 139 -2.44 -13.70 1.01
N ILE A 140 -3.24 -12.77 1.54
CA ILE A 140 -2.75 -11.65 2.36
C ILE A 140 -2.08 -12.17 3.64
N LYS A 141 -2.64 -13.19 4.31
CA LYS A 141 -2.00 -13.78 5.49
C LYS A 141 -0.76 -14.62 5.15
N LEU A 142 -0.71 -15.23 3.96
CA LEU A 142 0.47 -15.91 3.45
C LEU A 142 1.60 -14.91 3.17
N SER A 143 1.32 -13.71 2.65
CA SER A 143 2.35 -12.70 2.41
C SER A 143 2.97 -12.15 3.70
N GLU A 144 2.16 -11.94 4.75
CA GLU A 144 2.63 -11.63 6.10
C GLU A 144 3.54 -12.74 6.65
N PHE A 145 3.15 -14.00 6.52
CA PHE A 145 3.97 -15.14 6.94
C PHE A 145 5.32 -15.19 6.19
N LEU A 146 5.28 -15.10 4.85
CA LEU A 146 6.45 -15.17 3.97
C LEU A 146 7.40 -13.95 4.05
N THR A 147 7.00 -12.87 4.72
CA THR A 147 7.84 -11.67 4.99
C THR A 147 8.31 -11.56 6.44
N THR A 148 7.87 -12.47 7.31
CA THR A 148 8.24 -12.50 8.74
C THR A 148 9.02 -13.76 9.13
N HIS A 149 9.12 -14.75 8.24
CA HIS A 149 9.81 -16.02 8.50
C HIS A 149 10.86 -16.30 7.42
N ASP A 150 12.13 -16.42 7.82
CA ASP A 150 13.26 -16.67 6.88
C ASP A 150 13.37 -18.15 6.45
N ALA A 151 12.62 -19.06 7.07
CA ALA A 151 12.65 -20.49 6.76
C ALA A 151 11.35 -21.22 7.11
N ILE A 152 11.08 -22.32 6.39
CA ILE A 152 10.04 -23.29 6.72
C ILE A 152 10.68 -24.65 6.98
N ASP A 153 10.47 -25.20 8.18
CA ASP A 153 10.89 -26.56 8.53
C ASP A 153 9.83 -27.59 8.09
N ILE A 154 10.09 -28.32 7.01
CA ILE A 154 9.22 -29.38 6.52
C ILE A 154 9.92 -30.74 6.70
N ALA A 155 9.33 -31.62 7.52
CA ALA A 155 9.82 -32.98 7.77
C ALA A 155 11.30 -33.08 8.18
N GLY A 156 11.83 -32.06 8.87
CA GLY A 156 13.23 -31.99 9.30
C GLY A 156 14.21 -31.43 8.27
N GLN A 157 13.73 -30.93 7.12
CA GLN A 157 14.50 -30.10 6.21
C GLN A 157 14.05 -28.64 6.33
N SER A 158 15.00 -27.75 6.62
CA SER A 158 14.76 -26.31 6.66
C SER A 158 14.91 -25.74 5.25
N ILE A 159 13.84 -25.20 4.69
CA ILE A 159 13.83 -24.53 3.39
C ILE A 159 13.93 -23.03 3.66
N THR A 160 15.06 -22.41 3.30
CA THR A 160 15.26 -20.97 3.41
C THR A 160 14.35 -20.22 2.43
N LEU A 161 13.56 -19.29 2.96
CA LEU A 161 12.69 -18.40 2.20
C LEU A 161 13.47 -17.15 1.77
N ASP A 162 14.14 -17.23 0.63
CA ASP A 162 14.60 -16.04 -0.09
C ASP A 162 13.42 -15.29 -0.72
N GLY A 163 13.55 -13.98 -0.95
CA GLY A 163 12.50 -13.14 -1.53
C GLY A 163 12.00 -13.64 -2.88
N GLN A 164 12.86 -14.23 -3.71
CA GLN A 164 12.44 -14.86 -4.97
C GLN A 164 11.54 -16.09 -4.75
N THR A 165 11.82 -16.88 -3.71
CA THR A 165 11.01 -18.05 -3.34
C THR A 165 9.65 -17.60 -2.80
N SER A 166 9.63 -16.60 -1.91
CA SER A 166 8.39 -16.02 -1.37
C SER A 166 7.52 -15.41 -2.49
N LEU A 167 8.10 -14.64 -3.40
CA LEU A 167 7.40 -14.10 -4.57
C LEU A 167 6.88 -15.22 -5.50
N GLY A 168 7.67 -16.28 -5.72
CA GLY A 168 7.26 -17.44 -6.51
C GLY A 168 6.10 -18.24 -5.91
N ILE A 169 6.08 -18.41 -4.58
CA ILE A 169 4.97 -19.04 -3.85
C ILE A 169 3.69 -18.21 -3.99
N MET A 170 3.81 -16.88 -3.83
CA MET A 170 2.67 -15.97 -3.96
C MET A 170 2.11 -15.95 -5.39
N ALA A 171 2.96 -15.81 -6.41
CA ALA A 171 2.53 -15.86 -7.80
C ALA A 171 1.89 -17.22 -8.18
N LEU A 172 2.33 -18.32 -7.57
CA LEU A 172 1.68 -19.62 -7.74
C LEU A 172 0.28 -19.65 -7.07
N ALA A 173 0.15 -19.09 -5.86
CA ALA A 173 -1.13 -18.98 -5.17
C ALA A 173 -2.15 -18.15 -5.97
N ASP A 174 -1.72 -17.03 -6.54
CA ASP A 174 -2.51 -16.17 -7.44
C ASP A 174 -2.99 -16.90 -8.69
N VAL A 175 -2.09 -17.65 -9.36
CA VAL A 175 -2.44 -18.45 -10.54
C VAL A 175 -3.44 -19.54 -10.17
N VAL A 176 -3.27 -20.21 -9.03
CA VAL A 176 -4.23 -21.20 -8.51
C VAL A 176 -5.57 -20.55 -8.19
N GLN A 177 -5.59 -19.34 -7.60
CA GLN A 177 -6.80 -18.58 -7.31
C GLN A 177 -7.54 -18.20 -8.60
N TRP A 178 -6.86 -17.63 -9.59
CA TRP A 178 -7.42 -17.32 -10.91
C TRP A 178 -8.00 -18.56 -11.60
N LEU A 179 -7.27 -19.68 -11.56
CA LEU A 179 -7.71 -20.97 -12.10
C LEU A 179 -8.87 -21.60 -11.32
N ALA A 180 -9.08 -21.25 -10.06
CA ALA A 180 -10.20 -21.73 -9.26
C ALA A 180 -11.47 -20.90 -9.48
N LEU A 181 -11.35 -19.58 -9.59
CA LEU A 181 -12.50 -18.65 -9.52
C LEU A 181 -13.10 -18.26 -10.87
N ASP A 182 -12.28 -17.95 -11.87
CA ASP A 182 -12.77 -17.28 -13.10
C ASP A 182 -12.20 -17.83 -14.40
N ARG A 183 -10.89 -18.11 -14.48
CA ARG A 183 -10.19 -18.54 -15.71
C ARG A 183 -10.34 -17.58 -16.91
N SER A 184 -10.94 -16.40 -16.76
CA SER A 184 -11.13 -15.47 -17.86
C SER A 184 -9.85 -14.70 -18.16
N LEU A 185 -9.61 -14.44 -19.45
CA LEU A 185 -8.47 -13.63 -19.89
C LEU A 185 -8.61 -12.17 -19.46
N VAL A 186 -9.85 -11.66 -19.36
CA VAL A 186 -10.12 -10.29 -18.92
C VAL A 186 -9.67 -10.09 -17.47
N SER A 187 -10.04 -10.98 -16.54
CA SER A 187 -9.59 -10.86 -15.15
C SER A 187 -8.09 -11.09 -15.00
N LEU A 188 -7.49 -12.01 -15.77
CA LEU A 188 -6.04 -12.18 -15.78
C LEU A 188 -5.31 -10.90 -16.18
N ILE A 189 -5.77 -10.21 -17.24
CA ILE A 189 -5.18 -8.95 -17.70
C ILE A 189 -5.40 -7.83 -16.68
N VAL A 190 -6.62 -7.66 -16.15
CA VAL A 190 -6.91 -6.62 -15.16
C VAL A 190 -6.14 -6.84 -13.86
N ALA A 191 -6.08 -8.08 -13.36
CA ALA A 191 -5.31 -8.43 -12.18
C ALA A 191 -3.80 -8.26 -12.39
N ALA A 192 -3.25 -8.62 -13.56
CA ALA A 192 -1.84 -8.39 -13.88
C ALA A 192 -1.49 -6.88 -13.99
N ILE A 193 -2.37 -6.06 -14.56
CA ILE A 193 -2.19 -4.60 -14.57
C ILE A 193 -2.21 -4.05 -13.14
N THR A 194 -3.13 -4.52 -12.30
CA THR A 194 -3.25 -4.06 -10.90
C THR A 194 -2.11 -4.57 -10.03
N ALA A 195 -1.55 -5.75 -10.31
CA ALA A 195 -0.35 -6.26 -9.63
C ALA A 195 0.88 -5.37 -9.80
N VAL A 196 0.92 -4.57 -10.87
CA VAL A 196 1.99 -3.55 -11.09
C VAL A 196 1.52 -2.16 -10.66
N GLY A 197 0.31 -1.75 -11.04
CA GLY A 197 -0.23 -0.43 -10.77
C GLY A 197 -0.59 -0.18 -9.31
N GLY A 198 -1.03 -1.21 -8.58
CA GLY A 198 -1.38 -1.17 -7.17
C GLY A 198 -0.19 -0.77 -6.29
N PRO A 199 0.93 -1.52 -6.29
CA PRO A 199 2.13 -1.12 -5.56
C PRO A 199 2.63 0.27 -5.96
N LEU A 200 2.67 0.59 -7.26
CA LEU A 200 3.08 1.92 -7.72
C LEU A 200 2.16 3.04 -7.22
N SER A 201 0.87 2.76 -7.01
CA SER A 201 -0.08 3.73 -6.44
C SER A 201 0.18 4.03 -4.96
N GLU A 202 0.94 3.21 -4.25
CA GLU A 202 1.35 3.48 -2.87
C GLU A 202 2.49 4.49 -2.75
N LEU A 203 3.26 4.73 -3.81
CA LEU A 203 4.45 5.58 -3.77
C LEU A 203 4.19 6.98 -3.19
N PRO A 204 3.11 7.71 -3.54
CA PRO A 204 2.79 9.00 -2.91
C PRO A 204 2.49 8.86 -1.42
N PHE A 205 1.90 7.75 -0.97
CA PHE A 205 1.56 7.53 0.43
C PHE A 205 2.81 7.26 1.26
N VAL A 206 3.73 6.42 0.76
CA VAL A 206 5.03 6.17 1.39
C VAL A 206 5.91 7.41 1.38
N ALA A 207 5.95 8.17 0.27
CA ALA A 207 6.68 9.43 0.17
C ALA A 207 6.23 10.48 1.20
N ASN A 208 4.92 10.59 1.43
CA ASN A 208 4.33 11.51 2.39
C ASN A 208 4.29 10.93 3.82
N ASN A 209 5.03 9.86 4.09
CA ASN A 209 5.13 9.20 5.40
C ASN A 209 3.78 8.73 5.97
N LEU A 210 2.76 8.49 5.13
CA LEU A 210 1.45 8.00 5.58
C LEU A 210 1.56 6.58 6.18
N TRP A 211 2.40 5.75 5.58
CA TRP A 211 2.86 4.49 6.14
C TRP A 211 4.26 4.11 5.65
N HIS A 212 4.93 3.22 6.38
CA HIS A 212 6.24 2.68 6.03
C HIS A 212 6.26 1.17 6.11
N TYR A 213 6.85 0.54 5.10
CA TYR A 213 7.15 -0.89 5.06
C TYR A 213 8.12 -1.29 6.18
N LEU A 214 8.00 -2.52 6.70
CA LEU A 214 9.04 -3.11 7.54
C LEU A 214 10.38 -3.18 6.78
N PRO A 215 11.54 -2.91 7.40
CA PRO A 215 12.83 -2.86 6.70
C PRO A 215 13.21 -4.16 5.97
N GLN A 216 12.80 -5.31 6.51
CA GLN A 216 13.00 -6.63 5.90
C GLN A 216 12.07 -6.90 4.70
N SER A 217 10.96 -6.17 4.62
CA SER A 217 9.94 -6.32 3.57
C SER A 217 10.07 -5.27 2.48
N SER A 218 10.84 -4.20 2.68
CA SER A 218 11.05 -3.12 1.70
C SER A 218 12.18 -3.47 0.71
N ASP A 219 11.96 -4.50 -0.11
CA ASP A 219 12.94 -5.12 -1.01
C ASP A 219 12.88 -4.63 -2.46
N TYR A 220 11.86 -3.86 -2.84
CA TYR A 220 11.61 -3.43 -4.21
C TYR A 220 11.69 -1.90 -4.39
N LEU A 221 12.61 -1.45 -5.26
CA LEU A 221 12.82 -0.03 -5.61
C LEU A 221 12.30 0.27 -7.03
N PRO A 222 10.98 0.50 -7.24
CA PRO A 222 10.38 0.64 -8.57
C PRO A 222 10.99 1.76 -9.43
N LEU A 223 11.42 2.86 -8.79
CA LEU A 223 11.89 4.06 -9.49
C LEU A 223 13.41 4.17 -9.61
N SER A 224 14.16 3.19 -9.08
CA SER A 224 15.64 3.18 -9.11
C SER A 224 16.20 3.25 -10.54
N GLY A 225 15.64 2.46 -11.46
CA GLY A 225 16.05 2.40 -12.87
C GLY A 225 15.39 3.42 -13.80
N VAL A 226 14.58 4.35 -13.29
CA VAL A 226 13.85 5.31 -14.16
C VAL A 226 14.79 6.43 -14.62
N THR A 227 15.37 6.23 -15.80
CA THR A 227 16.09 7.25 -16.58
C THR A 227 15.17 7.76 -17.70
N GLN A 228 14.12 8.50 -17.33
CA GLN A 228 13.19 9.11 -18.29
C GLN A 228 13.15 10.62 -18.10
N GLY A 229 12.95 11.35 -19.21
CA GLY A 229 13.40 12.73 -19.37
C GLY A 229 12.83 13.76 -18.39
N GLU A 230 13.44 14.96 -18.38
CA GLU A 230 13.29 16.02 -17.37
C GLU A 230 11.86 16.27 -16.88
N LEU A 231 10.85 16.20 -17.74
CA LEU A 231 9.44 16.36 -17.36
C LEU A 231 8.92 15.28 -16.39
N ILE A 232 9.30 14.02 -16.61
CA ILE A 232 8.89 12.89 -15.75
C ILE A 232 9.64 12.98 -14.41
N GLU A 233 10.93 13.32 -14.44
CA GLU A 233 11.71 13.51 -13.22
C GLU A 233 11.22 14.70 -12.39
N HIS A 234 10.91 15.84 -13.03
CA HIS A 234 10.32 17.00 -12.35
C HIS A 234 8.94 16.67 -11.74
N PHE A 235 8.09 15.94 -12.45
CA PHE A 235 6.78 15.51 -11.95
C PHE A 235 6.90 14.50 -10.80
N ALA A 236 7.84 13.54 -10.90
CA ALA A 236 8.14 12.61 -9.83
C ALA A 236 8.62 13.35 -8.57
N LYS A 237 9.55 14.29 -8.70
CA LYS A 237 10.03 15.13 -7.59
C LYS A 237 8.93 15.97 -6.95
N MET A 238 8.02 16.52 -7.76
CA MET A 238 6.87 17.30 -7.27
C MET A 238 5.90 16.48 -6.41
N ILE A 239 5.69 15.19 -6.71
CA ILE A 239 4.70 14.34 -6.02
C ILE A 239 5.34 13.45 -4.92
N LEU A 240 6.56 12.99 -5.16
CA LEU A 240 7.26 11.98 -4.35
C LEU A 240 8.48 12.53 -3.59
N GLY A 241 8.83 13.81 -3.79
CA GLY A 241 10.03 14.43 -3.21
C GLY A 241 11.32 14.14 -3.99
N GLU A 242 12.41 14.81 -3.60
CA GLU A 242 13.71 14.68 -4.26
C GLU A 242 14.27 13.24 -4.21
N ASP A 243 14.04 12.54 -3.10
CA ASP A 243 14.55 11.19 -2.82
C ASP A 243 13.63 10.06 -3.35
N PHE A 244 12.78 10.35 -4.35
CA PHE A 244 11.80 9.40 -4.89
C PHE A 244 12.39 8.06 -5.36
N ARG A 245 13.67 8.05 -5.75
CA ARG A 245 14.40 6.86 -6.23
C ARG A 245 14.74 5.86 -5.13
N SER A 246 14.78 6.31 -3.87
CA SER A 246 15.01 5.47 -2.68
C SER A 246 13.72 5.01 -1.99
N ILE A 247 12.55 5.36 -2.51
CA ILE A 247 11.27 4.84 -1.99
C ILE A 247 11.19 3.35 -2.31
N ALA A 248 11.31 2.53 -1.26
CA ALA A 248 11.17 1.09 -1.31
C ALA A 248 9.74 0.67 -0.95
N LEU A 249 9.24 -0.32 -1.69
CA LEU A 249 8.00 -1.05 -1.46
C LEU A 249 8.33 -2.51 -1.20
N SER A 250 7.34 -3.33 -0.84
CA SER A 250 7.50 -4.78 -0.85
C SER A 250 7.12 -5.40 -2.19
N SER A 251 8.00 -6.23 -2.76
CA SER A 251 7.77 -7.02 -3.96
C SER A 251 6.53 -7.92 -3.85
N ILE A 252 6.23 -8.39 -2.63
CA ILE A 252 5.12 -9.29 -2.33
C ILE A 252 3.74 -8.61 -2.45
N THR A 253 3.69 -7.28 -2.49
CA THR A 253 2.43 -6.52 -2.59
C THR A 253 1.76 -6.70 -3.95
N GLY A 254 2.54 -6.86 -5.03
CA GLY A 254 2.00 -7.08 -6.38
C GLY A 254 1.06 -8.28 -6.45
N PRO A 255 1.48 -9.47 -5.99
CA PRO A 255 0.60 -10.61 -5.78
C PRO A 255 -0.65 -10.32 -4.94
N CYS A 256 -0.52 -9.63 -3.80
CA CYS A 256 -1.70 -9.25 -3.00
C CYS A 256 -2.71 -8.39 -3.80
N TYR A 257 -2.23 -7.44 -4.61
CA TYR A 257 -3.09 -6.65 -5.51
C TYR A 257 -3.71 -7.49 -6.64
N PHE A 258 -3.01 -8.51 -7.14
CA PHE A 258 -3.57 -9.48 -8.09
C PHE A 258 -4.77 -10.21 -7.46
N ALA A 259 -4.58 -10.79 -6.28
CA ALA A 259 -5.62 -11.53 -5.56
C ALA A 259 -6.84 -10.65 -5.21
N VAL A 260 -6.61 -9.45 -4.65
CA VAL A 260 -7.64 -8.44 -4.36
C VAL A 260 -8.43 -8.05 -5.61
N THR A 261 -7.79 -8.04 -6.79
CA THR A 261 -8.49 -7.75 -8.05
C THR A 261 -9.45 -8.86 -8.45
N LEU A 262 -9.06 -10.13 -8.27
CA LEU A 262 -9.94 -11.27 -8.55
C LEU A 262 -11.14 -11.34 -7.60
N ASP A 263 -10.92 -11.04 -6.32
CA ASP A 263 -11.94 -10.81 -5.30
C ASP A 263 -12.92 -9.70 -5.74
N ALA A 264 -12.42 -8.51 -6.02
CA ALA A 264 -13.25 -7.39 -6.45
C ALA A 264 -14.10 -7.71 -7.70
N ILE A 265 -13.53 -8.44 -8.68
CA ILE A 265 -14.25 -8.91 -9.87
C ILE A 265 -15.34 -9.93 -9.52
N ALA A 266 -15.08 -10.86 -8.60
CA ALA A 266 -16.07 -11.85 -8.16
C ALA A 266 -17.23 -11.19 -7.40
N LEU A 267 -16.93 -10.27 -6.47
CA LEU A 267 -17.93 -9.47 -5.76
C LEU A 267 -18.74 -8.58 -6.71
N GLY A 268 -18.08 -7.88 -7.63
CA GLY A 268 -18.73 -7.01 -8.61
C GLY A 268 -19.74 -7.77 -9.47
N ARG A 269 -19.40 -8.99 -9.92
CA ARG A 269 -20.32 -9.86 -10.65
C ARG A 269 -21.47 -10.37 -9.78
N TYR A 270 -21.20 -10.70 -8.51
CA TYR A 270 -22.24 -11.15 -7.58
C TYR A 270 -23.27 -10.05 -7.32
N PHE A 271 -22.87 -8.86 -6.88
CA PHE A 271 -23.80 -7.76 -6.60
C PHE A 271 -24.58 -7.34 -7.85
N TYR A 272 -23.91 -7.20 -9.00
CA TYR A 272 -24.57 -6.87 -10.27
C TYR A 272 -25.57 -7.93 -10.74
N SER A 273 -25.40 -9.19 -10.34
CA SER A 273 -26.39 -10.24 -10.61
C SER A 273 -27.64 -10.12 -9.73
N GLN A 274 -27.50 -9.65 -8.49
CA GLN A 274 -28.63 -9.46 -7.56
C GLN A 274 -29.54 -8.31 -8.04
N GLU A 275 -28.95 -7.17 -8.40
CA GLU A 275 -29.69 -5.98 -8.88
C GLU A 275 -30.63 -6.31 -10.06
N ARG A 276 -30.21 -7.20 -10.96
CA ARG A 276 -31.03 -7.66 -12.10
C ARG A 276 -32.21 -8.53 -11.66
N CYS A 277 -31.97 -9.49 -10.77
CA CYS A 277 -33.02 -10.39 -10.26
C CYS A 277 -34.11 -9.62 -9.49
N ASP A 278 -33.71 -8.66 -8.66
CA ASP A 278 -34.65 -7.84 -7.90
C ASP A 278 -35.46 -6.92 -8.84
N GLY A 279 -34.83 -6.38 -9.90
CA GLY A 279 -35.50 -5.59 -10.93
C GLY A 279 -36.57 -6.36 -11.71
N GLU A 280 -36.30 -7.61 -12.10
CA GLU A 280 -37.27 -8.46 -12.82
C GLU A 280 -38.44 -8.92 -11.94
N SER A 281 -38.27 -8.98 -10.61
CA SER A 281 -39.33 -9.39 -9.67
C SER A 281 -40.41 -8.32 -9.41
N ASN A 282 -40.18 -7.08 -9.85
CA ASN A 282 -41.03 -5.92 -9.60
C ASN A 282 -41.81 -5.43 -10.85
N VAL A 283 -41.90 -6.26 -11.89
CA VAL A 283 -42.59 -5.96 -13.18
C VAL A 283 -43.69 -6.99 -13.46
#